data_AF-A0A8C4SUV8-F1
#
_entry.id   AF-A0A8C4SUV8-F1
#
_cell.length_a   1.000
_cell.length_b   1.000
_cell.length_c   1.000
_cell.angle_alpha   90.00
_cell.angle_beta   90.00
_cell.angle_gamma   90.00
#
_symmetry.space_group_name_H-M   'P 1'
#
loop_
_entity.id
_entity.type
_entity.pdbx_description
1 polymer ?
#
loop_
_entity_poly.entity_id
_entity_poly.type
_entity_poly.pdbx_seq_one_letter_code
_entity_poly.pdbx_strand_id
1 'polypeptide(L)'
;MAQVELAVYSLLEVFHKYAAVEGDLLQLNIRELQTLLQRELPTIKQDETSTEKAMTMLDTDGNGEVDFKEFMTFIAKFALAVDMAVIRTVASSGT
;
A
#
# COMPACT_ATOMS: atom_id res chain seq x y z
N MET A 1 15.64 18.27 5.40
CA MET A 1 14.58 17.75 4.51
C MET A 1 13.23 18.24 5.02
N ALA A 2 12.34 18.57 4.09
CA ALA A 2 10.96 18.91 4.38
C ALA A 2 10.15 17.65 4.73
N GLN A 3 9.00 17.81 5.40
CA GLN A 3 8.17 16.69 5.84
C GLN A 3 7.67 15.81 4.69
N VAL A 4 7.34 16.43 3.55
CA VAL A 4 6.90 15.69 2.36
C VAL A 4 8.03 14.84 1.80
N GLU A 5 9.26 15.36 1.76
CA GLU A 5 10.43 14.59 1.32
C GLU A 5 10.65 13.38 2.24
N LEU A 6 10.57 13.58 3.56
CA LEU A 6 10.70 12.50 4.54
C LEU A 6 9.63 11.42 4.33
N ALA A 7 8.37 11.79 4.09
CA ALA A 7 7.30 10.85 3.83
C ALA A 7 7.57 10.02 2.55
N VAL A 8 8.04 10.66 1.48
CA VAL A 8 8.43 9.97 0.24
C VAL A 8 9.58 8.99 0.50
N TYR A 9 10.60 9.40 1.25
CA TYR A 9 11.71 8.50 1.63
C TYR A 9 11.23 7.31 2.46
N SER A 10 10.33 7.51 3.42
CA SER A 10 9.78 6.42 4.22
C SER A 10 8.98 5.42 3.36
N LEU A 11 8.22 5.89 2.36
CA LEU A 11 7.51 5.00 1.43
C LEU A 11 8.46 4.18 0.57
N LEU A 12 9.53 4.79 0.07
CA LEU A 12 10.59 4.10 -0.68
C LEU A 12 11.31 3.05 0.18
N GLU A 13 11.66 3.42 1.42
CA GLU A 13 12.32 2.51 2.36
C GLU A 13 11.46 1.29 2.67
N VAL A 14 10.17 1.50 2.94
CA VAL A 14 9.21 0.41 3.14
C VAL A 14 9.13 -0.48 1.90
N PHE A 15 8.94 0.09 0.71
CA PHE A 15 8.82 -0.70 -0.51
C PHE A 15 10.06 -1.57 -0.76
N HIS A 16 11.26 -0.97 -0.78
CA HIS A 16 12.50 -1.71 -1.02
C HIS A 16 12.82 -2.72 0.08
N LYS A 17 12.46 -2.45 1.34
CA LYS A 17 12.63 -3.39 2.45
C LYS A 17 11.90 -4.72 2.20
N TYR A 18 10.71 -4.69 1.60
CA TYR A 18 9.93 -5.90 1.33
C TYR A 18 10.23 -6.52 -0.04
N ALA A 19 10.58 -5.73 -1.07
CA ALA A 19 11.00 -6.23 -2.38
C ALA A 19 12.37 -6.94 -2.34
N ALA A 20 13.21 -6.61 -1.35
CA ALA A 20 14.54 -7.21 -1.21
C ALA A 20 14.55 -8.67 -0.73
N VAL A 21 13.40 -9.29 -0.47
CA VAL A 21 13.34 -10.61 0.17
C VAL A 21 13.68 -11.72 -0.81
N GLU A 22 13.11 -11.72 -2.02
CA GLU A 22 13.36 -12.76 -3.04
C GLU A 22 14.22 -12.29 -4.22
N GLY A 23 14.69 -11.03 -4.22
CA GLY A 23 15.85 -10.58 -4.98
C GLY A 23 15.58 -9.59 -6.13
N ASP A 24 14.32 -9.33 -6.49
CA ASP A 24 13.97 -8.18 -7.33
C ASP A 24 13.61 -6.97 -6.46
N LEU A 25 14.54 -6.02 -6.37
CA LEU A 25 14.35 -4.80 -5.57
C LEU A 25 13.32 -3.84 -6.16
N LEU A 26 12.88 -4.05 -7.40
CA LEU A 26 12.01 -3.13 -8.13
C LEU A 26 10.54 -3.50 -8.03
N GLN A 27 10.23 -4.72 -7.61
CA GLN A 27 8.88 -5.25 -7.63
C GLN A 27 8.60 -6.13 -6.40
N LEU A 28 7.34 -6.16 -5.97
CA LEU A 28 6.87 -7.03 -4.90
C LEU A 28 6.14 -8.21 -5.51
N ASN A 29 6.54 -9.42 -5.16
CA ASN A 29 5.70 -10.58 -5.44
C ASN A 29 4.54 -10.70 -4.43
N ILE A 30 3.63 -11.63 -4.67
CA ILE A 30 2.42 -11.79 -3.83
C ILE A 30 2.71 -12.02 -2.34
N ARG A 31 3.80 -12.72 -1.99
CA ARG A 31 4.18 -13.00 -0.58
C ARG A 31 4.79 -11.79 0.08
N GLU A 32 5.59 -11.04 -0.66
CA GLU A 32 6.19 -9.78 -0.20
C GLU A 32 5.11 -8.72 0.00
N LEU A 33 4.17 -8.60 -0.94
CA LEU A 33 3.00 -7.75 -0.82
C LEU A 33 2.15 -8.14 0.40
N GLN A 34 1.88 -9.44 0.60
CA GLN A 34 1.15 -9.93 1.77
C GLN A 34 1.81 -9.48 3.07
N THR A 35 3.13 -9.64 3.15
CA THR A 35 3.91 -9.29 4.35
C THR A 35 3.90 -7.78 4.58
N LEU A 36 4.09 -6.98 3.53
CA LEU A 36 4.02 -5.52 3.60
C LEU A 36 2.66 -5.07 4.13
N LEU A 37 1.56 -5.55 3.54
CA LEU A 37 0.21 -5.16 3.94
C LEU A 37 -0.09 -5.53 5.40
N GLN A 38 0.33 -6.71 5.85
CA GLN A 38 0.12 -7.15 7.23
C GLN A 38 0.92 -6.33 8.25
N ARG A 39 2.13 -5.90 7.90
CA ARG A 39 3.06 -5.23 8.83
C ARG A 39 2.85 -3.72 8.88
N GLU A 40 2.69 -3.09 7.72
CA GLU A 40 2.65 -1.63 7.60
C GLU A 40 1.21 -1.10 7.62
N LEU A 41 0.21 -1.94 7.28
CA LEU A 41 -1.20 -1.56 7.22
C LEU A 41 -2.11 -2.52 8.03
N PRO A 42 -1.83 -2.74 9.33
CA PRO A 42 -2.53 -3.74 10.15
C PRO A 42 -4.03 -3.45 10.34
N THR A 43 -4.45 -2.21 10.11
CA THR A 43 -5.86 -1.79 10.20
C THR A 43 -6.69 -2.27 9.01
N ILE A 44 -6.04 -2.60 7.88
CA ILE A 44 -6.70 -3.23 6.74
C ILE A 44 -6.86 -4.71 7.10
N LYS A 45 -8.10 -5.22 7.16
CA LYS A 45 -8.33 -6.65 7.38
C LYS A 45 -7.70 -7.45 6.24
N GLN A 46 -6.70 -8.27 6.54
CA GLN A 46 -6.05 -9.16 5.59
C GLN A 46 -6.43 -10.61 5.90
N ASP A 47 -7.18 -11.26 5.01
CA ASP A 47 -7.18 -12.71 4.83
C ASP A 47 -6.42 -13.06 3.53
N GLU A 48 -6.03 -14.32 3.32
CA GLU A 48 -5.31 -14.74 2.10
C GLU A 48 -6.08 -14.32 0.83
N THR A 49 -7.40 -14.44 0.86
CA THR A 49 -8.31 -13.98 -0.19
C THR A 49 -8.26 -12.46 -0.43
N SER A 50 -7.94 -11.64 0.57
CA SER A 50 -7.78 -10.19 0.39
C SER A 50 -6.44 -9.83 -0.22
N THR A 51 -5.39 -10.63 0.00
CA THR A 51 -4.09 -10.40 -0.62
C THR A 51 -4.13 -10.70 -2.12
N GLU A 52 -4.73 -11.81 -2.53
CA GLU A 52 -4.90 -12.15 -3.96
C GLU A 52 -5.74 -11.08 -4.70
N LYS A 53 -6.80 -10.59 -4.04
CA LYS A 53 -7.61 -9.48 -4.58
C LYS A 53 -6.80 -8.18 -4.64
N ALA A 54 -6.01 -7.89 -3.62
CA ALA A 54 -5.12 -6.74 -3.64
C ALA A 54 -4.13 -6.85 -4.80
N MET A 55 -3.47 -8.00 -4.96
CA MET A 55 -2.58 -8.29 -6.08
C MET A 55 -3.27 -8.01 -7.42
N THR A 56 -4.44 -8.61 -7.64
CA THR A 56 -5.21 -8.42 -8.88
C THR A 56 -5.63 -6.97 -9.14
N MET A 57 -5.78 -6.18 -8.07
CA MET A 57 -6.15 -4.76 -8.17
C MET A 57 -4.94 -3.84 -8.38
N LEU A 58 -3.76 -4.27 -7.95
CA LEU A 58 -2.51 -3.49 -7.98
C LEU A 58 -1.67 -3.79 -9.20
N ASP A 59 -1.55 -5.06 -9.57
CA ASP A 59 -0.89 -5.56 -10.78
C ASP A 59 -1.72 -5.16 -12.01
N THR A 60 -1.43 -3.97 -12.54
CA THR A 60 -2.17 -3.36 -13.64
C THR A 60 -1.64 -3.77 -15.01
N ASP A 61 -0.40 -4.21 -15.10
CA ASP A 61 0.20 -4.72 -16.32
C ASP A 61 0.04 -6.24 -16.47
N GLY A 62 -0.37 -6.94 -15.40
CA GLY A 62 -0.69 -8.37 -15.38
C GLY A 62 0.55 -9.25 -15.32
N ASN A 63 1.67 -8.74 -14.82
CA ASN A 63 2.95 -9.45 -14.78
C ASN A 63 3.10 -10.38 -13.56
N GLY A 64 2.16 -10.33 -12.61
CA GLY A 64 2.18 -11.15 -11.40
C GLY A 64 3.07 -10.60 -10.27
N GLU A 65 3.52 -9.37 -10.40
CA GLU A 65 4.32 -8.59 -9.44
C GLU A 65 3.72 -7.19 -9.29
N VAL A 66 4.17 -6.42 -8.30
CA VAL A 66 3.71 -5.04 -8.07
C VAL A 66 4.91 -4.11 -8.06
N ASP A 67 5.01 -3.23 -9.06
CA ASP A 67 6.07 -2.23 -9.12
C ASP A 67 5.83 -1.05 -8.17
N PHE A 68 6.82 -0.15 -8.05
CA PHE A 68 6.70 1.01 -7.17
C PHE A 68 5.56 1.96 -7.57
N LYS A 69 5.26 2.10 -8.86
CA LYS A 69 4.18 2.97 -9.36
C LYS A 69 2.81 2.40 -9.00
N GLU A 70 2.64 1.09 -9.10
CA GLU A 70 1.43 0.37 -8.71
C GLU A 70 1.22 0.44 -7.20
N PHE A 71 2.28 0.25 -6.42
CA PHE A 71 2.27 0.48 -4.98
C PHE A 71 1.87 1.93 -4.62
N MET A 72 2.43 2.95 -5.26
CA MET A 72 2.05 4.35 -5.00
C MET A 72 0.59 4.65 -5.39
N THR A 73 0.09 3.99 -6.43
CA THR A 73 -1.32 4.09 -6.84
C THR A 73 -2.24 3.52 -5.75
N PHE A 74 -1.85 2.43 -5.10
CA PHE A 74 -2.54 1.90 -3.92
C PHE A 74 -2.56 2.91 -2.77
N ILE A 75 -1.40 3.44 -2.39
CA ILE A 75 -1.25 4.39 -1.28
C ILE A 75 -2.10 5.64 -1.53
N ALA A 76 -2.15 6.14 -2.77
CA ALA A 76 -3.02 7.25 -3.14
C ALA A 76 -4.50 6.91 -2.94
N LYS A 77 -4.96 5.74 -3.40
CA LYS A 77 -6.35 5.27 -3.20
C LYS A 77 -6.68 5.10 -1.71
N PHE A 78 -5.76 4.55 -0.93
CA PHE A 78 -5.92 4.38 0.51
C PHE A 78 -6.01 5.73 1.23
N ALA A 79 -5.13 6.68 0.90
CA ALA A 79 -5.16 8.03 1.48
C ALA A 79 -6.49 8.75 1.19
N LEU A 80 -7.01 8.64 -0.03
CA LEU A 80 -8.33 9.20 -0.40
C LEU A 80 -9.48 8.53 0.37
N ALA A 81 -9.42 7.22 0.59
CA ALA A 81 -10.43 6.50 1.37
C ALA A 81 -10.40 6.92 2.85
N VAL A 82 -9.22 7.10 3.43
CA VAL A 82 -9.04 7.60 4.79
C VAL A 82 -9.53 9.05 4.92
N ASP A 83 -9.15 9.92 3.98
CA ASP A 83 -9.60 11.32 3.94
C ASP A 83 -11.14 11.41 3.89
N MET A 84 -11.76 10.63 2.99
CA MET A 84 -13.23 10.55 2.91
C MET A 84 -13.86 10.02 4.20
N ALA A 85 -13.25 9.03 4.86
CA ALA A 85 -13.76 8.50 6.12
C ALA A 85 -13.69 9.55 7.24
N VAL A 86 -12.58 10.29 7.34
CA VAL A 86 -12.40 11.38 8.30
C VAL A 86 -13.44 12.48 8.06
N ILE A 87 -13.63 12.92 6.81
CA ILE A 87 -14.63 13.93 6.45
C ILE A 87 -16.04 13.47 6.84
N ARG A 88 -16.38 12.20 6.56
CA ARG A 88 -17.69 11.63 6.93
C ARG A 88 -17.90 11.61 8.45
N THR A 89 -16.87 11.26 9.21
CA THR A 89 -16.95 11.27 10.69
C THR A 89 -17.20 12.67 11.22
N VAL A 90 -16.43 13.67 10.75
CA VAL A 90 -16.59 15.07 11.18
C VAL A 90 -17.98 15.62 10.84
N ALA A 91 -18.52 15.29 9.67
CA ALA A 91 -19.86 15.68 9.27
C ALA A 91 -20.98 15.04 10.12
N SER A 92 -20.76 13.83 10.65
CA SER A 92 -21.74 13.12 11.49
C SER A 92 -21.73 13.53 12.96
N SER A 93 -20.65 14.15 13.45
CA SER A 93 -20.50 14.64 14.82
C SER A 93 -21.00 16.09 15.03
N GLY A 94 -21.58 16.70 14.00
CA GLY A 94 -22.10 18.07 14.01
C GLY A 94 -23.62 18.22 14.25
N THR A 95 -24.28 17.27 14.94
CA THR A 95 -25.69 17.37 15.36
C THR A 95 -25.85 17.30 16.87
#